data_AF-A0A7G2T5R5-F1
#
_entry.id   AF-A0A7G2T5R5-F1
#
_cell.length_a   1.000
_cell.length_b   1.000
_cell.length_c   1.000
_cell.angle_alpha   90.00
_cell.angle_beta   90.00
_cell.angle_gamma   90.00
#
_symmetry.space_group_name_H-M   'P 1'
#
loop_
_entity.id
_entity.type
_entity.pdbx_description
1 polymer ?
#
loop_
_entity_poly.entity_id
_entity_poly.type
_entity_poly.pdbx_seq_one_letter_code
_entity_poly.pdbx_strand_id
1 'polypeptide(L)'
;MTMETPTQHEIDENIRNFERGLTAILSEPYTLNIEHNDEGLPDKASIYTRETIDTTQIDLLEDHADNWNLKLTFSATDTGRLSINF
;
A
#
# COMPACT_ATOMS: atom_id res chain seq x y z
N MET A 1 -26.88 -12.05 3.03
CA MET A 1 -25.52 -12.64 3.13
C MET A 1 -24.80 -11.80 4.17
N THR A 2 -24.51 -12.35 5.34
CA THR A 2 -23.67 -11.69 6.34
C THR A 2 -22.26 -11.68 5.77
N MET A 3 -21.74 -10.50 5.40
CA MET A 3 -20.32 -10.37 5.15
C MET A 3 -19.65 -10.62 6.51
N GLU A 4 -19.05 -11.80 6.66
CA GLU A 4 -18.29 -12.13 7.86
C GLU A 4 -17.14 -11.13 7.94
N THR A 5 -17.03 -10.44 9.08
CA THR A 5 -15.89 -9.56 9.33
C THR A 5 -14.62 -10.40 9.28
N PRO A 6 -13.63 -10.05 8.44
CA PRO A 6 -12.41 -10.83 8.34
C PRO A 6 -11.74 -10.92 9.71
N THR A 7 -11.21 -12.09 10.03
CA THR A 7 -10.44 -12.33 11.24
C THR A 7 -9.12 -11.55 11.19
N GLN A 8 -8.53 -11.28 12.36
CA GLN A 8 -7.21 -10.66 12.42
C GLN A 8 -6.15 -11.45 11.63
N HIS A 9 -6.26 -12.78 11.59
CA HIS A 9 -5.36 -13.62 10.82
C HIS A 9 -5.47 -13.36 9.31
N GLU A 10 -6.69 -13.23 8.79
CA GLU A 10 -6.95 -12.92 7.38
C GLU A 10 -6.48 -11.50 7.04
N ILE A 11 -6.68 -10.54 7.95
CA ILE A 11 -6.15 -9.18 7.80
C ILE A 11 -4.62 -9.20 7.70
N ASP A 12 -3.93 -9.89 8.61
CA ASP A 12 -2.48 -10.00 8.60
C ASP A 12 -1.95 -10.70 7.34
N GLU A 13 -2.65 -11.73 6.85
CA GLU A 13 -2.29 -12.43 5.61
C GLU A 13 -2.47 -11.52 4.40
N ASN A 14 -3.56 -10.76 4.35
CA ASN A 14 -3.83 -9.78 3.31
C ASN A 14 -2.75 -8.70 3.26
N ILE A 15 -2.33 -8.16 4.41
CA ILE A 15 -1.22 -7.20 4.49
C ILE A 15 0.08 -7.81 3.95
N ARG A 16 0.40 -9.06 4.31
CA ARG A 16 1.60 -9.74 3.79
C ARG A 16 1.54 -9.96 2.28
N ASN A 17 0.38 -10.26 1.73
CA ASN A 17 0.19 -10.41 0.29
C ASN A 17 0.32 -9.07 -0.43
N PHE A 18 -0.17 -7.99 0.19
CA PHE A 18 0.05 -6.63 -0.28
C PHE A 18 1.56 -6.29 -0.31
N GLU A 19 2.30 -6.53 0.78
CA GLU A 19 3.76 -6.34 0.86
C GLU A 19 4.53 -7.13 -0.20
N ARG A 20 4.11 -8.37 -0.48
CA ARG A 20 4.72 -9.19 -1.54
C ARG A 20 4.56 -8.56 -2.92
N GLY A 21 3.39 -7.99 -3.21
CA GLY A 21 3.15 -7.25 -4.45
C GLY A 21 4.04 -6.01 -4.55
N LEU A 22 4.19 -5.25 -3.45
CA LEU A 22 5.10 -4.11 -3.41
C LEU A 22 6.54 -4.50 -3.70
N THR A 23 6.99 -5.62 -3.14
CA THR A 23 8.35 -6.15 -3.35
C THR A 23 8.61 -6.60 -4.79
N ALA A 24 7.55 -6.88 -5.56
CA ALA A 24 7.67 -7.19 -6.99
C ALA A 24 7.74 -5.93 -7.86
N ILE A 25 7.29 -4.78 -7.34
CA ILE A 25 7.24 -3.49 -8.06
C ILE A 25 8.44 -2.61 -7.71
N LEU A 26 8.87 -2.63 -6.46
CA LEU A 26 9.96 -1.83 -5.91
C LEU A 26 11.26 -2.64 -5.88
N SER A 27 12.34 -2.02 -6.31
CA SER A 27 13.69 -2.58 -6.33
C SER A 27 14.51 -2.18 -5.10
N GLU A 28 14.20 -1.05 -4.47
CA GLU A 28 14.89 -0.57 -3.27
C GLU A 28 14.13 -0.91 -1.98
N PRO A 29 14.83 -0.93 -0.82
CA PRO A 29 14.17 -1.06 0.46
C PRO A 29 13.13 0.04 0.69
N TYR A 30 11.97 -0.36 1.18
CA TYR A 30 10.87 0.55 1.50
C TYR A 30 10.36 0.32 2.94
N THR A 31 9.67 1.31 3.46
CA THR A 31 8.86 1.20 4.69
C THR A 31 7.39 1.30 4.30
N LEU A 32 6.60 0.31 4.72
CA LEU A 32 5.15 0.32 4.59
C LEU A 32 4.52 0.67 5.94
N ASN A 33 3.57 1.60 5.93
CA ASN A 33 2.70 1.88 7.05
C ASN A 33 1.24 1.65 6.63
N ILE A 34 0.51 0.82 7.38
CA ILE A 34 -0.91 0.55 7.17
C ILE A 34 -1.71 1.22 8.28
N GLU A 35 -2.57 2.15 7.91
CA GLU A 35 -3.58 2.73 8.81
C GLU A 35 -4.84 1.87 8.76
N HIS A 36 -5.57 1.82 9.88
CA HIS A 36 -6.79 1.04 10.02
C HIS A 36 -7.94 1.98 10.39
N ASN A 37 -9.14 1.68 9.89
CA ASN A 37 -10.36 2.40 10.21
C ASN A 37 -10.89 2.05 11.62
N ASP A 38 -12.01 2.64 12.01
CA ASP A 38 -12.67 2.41 13.30
C ASP A 38 -13.10 0.94 13.54
N GLU A 39 -13.20 0.14 12.47
CA GLU A 39 -13.53 -1.30 12.52
C GLU A 39 -12.28 -2.18 12.64
N GLY A 40 -11.08 -1.59 12.64
CA GLY A 40 -9.81 -2.30 12.67
C GLY A 40 -9.42 -2.90 11.31
N LEU A 41 -10.06 -2.48 10.23
CA LEU A 41 -9.73 -2.91 8.87
C LEU A 41 -8.73 -1.95 8.22
N PRO A 42 -7.73 -2.45 7.48
CA PRO A 42 -6.82 -1.61 6.69
C PRO A 42 -7.59 -0.67 5.75
N ASP A 43 -7.27 0.62 5.77
CA ASP A 43 -7.94 1.62 4.92
C ASP A 43 -6.97 2.46 4.08
N LYS A 44 -5.71 2.59 4.52
CA LYS A 44 -4.70 3.39 3.85
C LYS A 44 -3.32 2.79 3.99
N ALA A 45 -2.61 2.76 2.86
CA ALA A 45 -1.21 2.36 2.76
C ALA A 45 -0.32 3.59 2.49
N SER A 46 0.76 3.72 3.26
CA SER A 46 1.80 4.71 3.04
C SER A 46 3.14 4.04 2.77
N ILE A 47 3.71 4.25 1.59
CA ILE A 47 4.98 3.65 1.17
C ILE A 47 6.07 4.72 1.16
N TYR A 48 7.19 4.45 1.82
CA TYR A 48 8.37 5.31 1.83
C TYR A 48 9.54 4.55 1.24
N THR A 49 10.07 5.04 0.12
CA THR A 49 11.23 4.43 -0.54
C THR A 49 12.23 5.51 -0.98
N ARG A 50 13.48 5.09 -1.15
CA ARG A 50 14.54 5.89 -1.78
C ARG A 50 14.60 5.69 -3.30
N GLU A 51 13.82 4.76 -3.82
CA GLU A 51 13.72 4.53 -5.25
C GLU A 51 13.14 5.75 -5.95
N THR A 52 13.70 6.07 -7.11
CA THR A 52 13.04 6.98 -8.06
C THR A 52 11.95 6.18 -8.75
N ILE A 53 10.69 6.49 -8.41
CA ILE A 53 9.52 5.81 -8.97
C ILE A 53 9.15 6.45 -10.31
N ASP A 54 9.08 5.65 -11.37
CA ASP A 54 8.57 6.07 -12.67
C ASP A 54 7.05 5.91 -12.80
N THR A 55 6.46 6.46 -13.87
CA THR A 55 5.01 6.43 -14.08
C THR A 55 4.44 5.02 -14.18
N THR A 56 5.20 4.06 -14.73
CA THR A 56 4.75 2.66 -14.82
C THR A 56 4.66 2.03 -13.44
N GLN A 57 5.63 2.33 -12.58
CA GLN A 57 5.60 1.87 -11.19
C GLN A 57 4.47 2.52 -10.40
N ILE A 58 4.16 3.80 -10.64
CA ILE A 58 2.99 4.46 -10.03
C ILE A 58 1.71 3.72 -10.41
N ASP A 59 1.49 3.47 -11.71
CA ASP A 59 0.30 2.77 -12.20
C ASP A 59 0.16 1.38 -11.56
N LEU A 60 1.27 0.62 -11.46
CA LEU A 60 1.28 -0.70 -10.82
C LEU A 60 0.97 -0.65 -9.32
N LEU A 61 1.45 0.39 -8.62
CA LEU A 61 1.20 0.56 -7.20
C LEU A 61 -0.26 0.97 -6.93
N GLU A 62 -0.82 1.86 -7.76
CA GLU A 62 -2.22 2.27 -7.68
C GLU A 62 -3.17 1.10 -7.99
N ASP A 63 -2.94 0.37 -9.08
CA ASP A 63 -3.71 -0.84 -9.42
C ASP A 63 -3.64 -1.88 -8.29
N HIS A 64 -2.46 -2.06 -7.71
CA HIS A 64 -2.30 -2.97 -6.58
C HIS A 64 -3.11 -2.49 -5.37
N ALA A 65 -3.02 -1.24 -4.96
CA ALA A 65 -3.79 -0.70 -3.83
C ALA A 65 -5.31 -0.77 -4.04
N ASP A 66 -5.79 -0.50 -5.26
CA ASP A 66 -7.20 -0.59 -5.63
C ASP A 66 -7.74 -2.02 -5.51
N ASN A 67 -6.95 -3.04 -5.89
CA ASN A 67 -7.32 -4.44 -5.69
C ASN A 67 -7.55 -4.81 -4.21
N TRP A 68 -6.93 -4.05 -3.30
CA TRP A 68 -7.07 -4.22 -1.85
C TRP A 68 -8.01 -3.20 -1.22
N ASN A 69 -8.64 -2.34 -2.01
CA ASN A 69 -9.50 -1.23 -1.55
C ASN A 69 -8.77 -0.32 -0.53
N LEU A 70 -7.47 -0.10 -0.73
CA LEU A 70 -6.61 0.74 0.11
C LEU A 70 -6.38 2.09 -0.55
N LYS A 71 -6.48 3.17 0.22
CA LYS A 71 -5.98 4.47 -0.24
C LYS A 71 -4.46 4.43 -0.26
N LEU A 72 -3.86 4.67 -1.42
CA LEU A 72 -2.41 4.70 -1.53
C LEU A 72 -1.86 6.11 -1.38
N THR A 73 -0.82 6.22 -0.57
CA THR A 73 0.10 7.35 -0.59
C THR A 73 1.51 6.79 -0.66
N PHE A 74 2.38 7.40 -1.46
CA PHE A 74 3.78 7.02 -1.48
C PHE A 74 4.68 8.25 -1.55
N SER A 75 5.88 8.12 -1.01
CA SER A 75 6.90 9.16 -1.02
C SER A 75 8.22 8.53 -1.50
N ALA A 76 8.68 9.02 -2.64
CA ALA A 76 9.91 8.57 -3.31
C ALA A 76 10.99 9.65 -3.15
N THR A 77 11.83 9.51 -2.14
CA THR A 77 12.86 10.52 -1.88
C THR A 77 14.13 10.20 -2.64
N ASP A 78 14.39 10.93 -3.73
CA ASP A 78 15.77 11.30 -4.08
C ASP A 78 16.16 12.65 -3.42
N THR A 79 15.32 13.13 -2.47
CA THR A 79 14.83 14.52 -2.20
C THR A 79 13.40 14.82 -2.70
N GLY A 80 12.73 13.87 -3.37
CA GLY A 80 11.39 14.02 -3.93
C GLY A 80 10.23 13.84 -2.95
N ARG A 81 9.51 14.93 -2.65
CA ARG A 81 8.09 14.85 -2.25
C ARG A 81 7.27 14.66 -3.52
N LEU A 82 6.43 13.63 -3.55
CA LEU A 82 5.24 13.63 -4.39
C LEU A 82 4.04 13.39 -3.48
N SER A 83 3.42 14.49 -3.07
CA SER A 83 2.14 14.50 -2.38
C SER A 83 1.04 14.35 -3.43
N ILE A 84 0.43 13.18 -3.53
CA ILE A 84 -0.83 13.03 -4.24
C ILE A 84 -1.94 13.21 -3.20
N ASN A 85 -2.50 14.43 -3.17
CA ASN A 85 -3.74 14.72 -2.45
C ASN A 85 -4.90 14.50 -3.43
N PHE A 86 -5.88 13.69 -3.03
CA PHE A 86 -7.22 13.70 -3.60
C PHE A 86 -8.15 14.47 -2.67
#